data_AF-A0A5N5SL28-F1
#
_entry.id   AF-A0A5N5SL28-F1
#
_cell.length_a   1.000
_cell.length_b   1.000
_cell.length_c   1.000
_cell.angle_alpha   90.00
_cell.angle_beta   90.00
_cell.angle_gamma   90.00
#
_symmetry.space_group_name_H-M   'P 1'
#
loop_
_entity.id
_entity.type
_entity.pdbx_description
1 polymer ?
#
loop_
_entity_poly.entity_id
_entity_poly.type
_entity_poly.pdbx_seq_one_letter_code
_entity_poly.pdbx_strand_id
1 'polypeptide(L)'
;VNNELKKLLVASVGEDVQGRVQCLTEDKARMATMIRKYSEKVDKDFEEKERISIQCDVWRSKFLASSLLIDELARWKGVLFQHYQDNQDALKVLLQEREIIHHSLIKCYKHIHQIQEAFDPLHAESKGVGLLDASDIISLSYALSNMGESLRDRLLGNLGRAVGHNDVHFPEETRTPGEKMALQALENTINVSNISLVTPSKSSLITRFHPNSRSDNLTVNCCGHCSGEIKVI
;
A
#
# COMPACT_ATOMS: atom_id res chain seq x y z
N VAL A 1 -58.92 -88.81 28.80
CA VAL A 1 -57.84 -88.86 27.78
C VAL A 1 -57.51 -87.47 27.20
N ASN A 2 -58.49 -86.57 27.00
CA ASN A 2 -58.29 -85.27 26.32
C ASN A 2 -57.56 -84.17 27.12
N ASN A 3 -57.45 -84.28 28.46
CA ASN A 3 -56.98 -83.18 29.30
C ASN A 3 -55.44 -83.06 29.37
N GLU A 4 -54.74 -84.20 29.38
CA GLU A 4 -53.27 -84.28 29.39
C GLU A 4 -52.67 -83.76 28.07
N LEU A 5 -53.25 -84.17 26.93
CA LEU A 5 -52.88 -83.67 25.59
C LEU A 5 -53.07 -82.15 25.47
N LYS A 6 -54.16 -81.62 26.01
CA LYS A 6 -54.43 -80.18 26.00
C LYS A 6 -53.41 -79.41 26.85
N LYS A 7 -53.03 -79.94 28.02
CA LYS A 7 -51.96 -79.37 28.85
C LYS A 7 -50.61 -79.39 28.14
N LEU A 8 -50.26 -80.50 27.50
CA LEU A 8 -48.98 -80.66 26.81
C LEU A 8 -48.90 -79.76 25.56
N LEU A 9 -50.00 -79.61 24.83
CA LEU A 9 -50.10 -78.67 23.70
C LEU A 9 -50.03 -77.21 24.15
N VAL A 10 -50.71 -76.85 25.25
CA VAL A 10 -50.63 -75.52 25.85
C VAL A 10 -49.21 -75.23 26.35
N ALA A 11 -48.51 -76.22 26.92
CA ALA A 11 -47.12 -76.08 27.34
C ALA A 11 -46.18 -75.88 26.14
N SER A 12 -46.32 -76.68 25.07
CA SER A 12 -45.49 -76.56 23.86
C SER A 12 -45.72 -75.24 23.11
N VAL A 13 -46.97 -74.79 22.97
CA VAL A 13 -47.28 -73.48 22.37
C VAL A 13 -46.83 -72.35 23.30
N GLY A 14 -46.94 -72.52 24.62
CA GLY A 14 -46.42 -71.57 25.60
C GLY A 14 -44.89 -71.41 25.51
N GLU A 15 -44.17 -72.51 25.33
CA GLU A 15 -42.72 -72.52 25.15
C GLU A 15 -42.28 -71.85 23.83
N ASP A 16 -42.93 -72.16 22.71
CA ASP A 16 -42.63 -71.53 21.40
C ASP A 16 -42.91 -70.01 21.42
N VAL A 17 -44.03 -69.60 21.99
CA VAL A 17 -44.36 -68.18 22.18
C VAL A 17 -43.35 -67.49 23.11
N GLN A 18 -42.96 -68.15 24.20
CA GLN A 18 -41.96 -67.61 25.13
C GLN A 18 -40.60 -67.45 24.46
N GLY A 19 -40.16 -68.42 23.66
CA GLY A 19 -38.92 -68.33 22.88
C GLY A 19 -38.94 -67.17 21.87
N ARG A 20 -40.06 -66.98 21.17
CA ARG A 20 -40.23 -65.84 20.25
C ARG A 20 -40.22 -64.49 20.97
N VAL A 21 -40.88 -64.39 22.11
CA VAL A 21 -40.87 -63.16 22.94
C VAL A 21 -39.47 -62.86 23.45
N GLN A 22 -38.71 -63.88 23.87
CA GLN A 22 -37.33 -63.70 24.33
C GLN A 22 -36.42 -63.19 23.20
N CYS A 23 -36.48 -63.80 22.01
CA CYS A 23 -35.72 -63.35 20.84
C CYS A 23 -36.04 -61.88 20.47
N LEU A 24 -37.33 -61.52 20.44
CA LEU A 24 -37.76 -60.14 20.18
C LEU A 24 -37.30 -59.16 21.27
N THR A 25 -37.23 -59.61 22.53
CA THR A 25 -36.76 -58.78 23.65
C THR A 25 -35.25 -58.51 23.53
N GLU A 26 -34.47 -59.52 23.17
CA GLU A 26 -33.03 -59.40 22.94
C GLU A 26 -32.73 -58.48 21.74
N ASP A 27 -33.46 -58.63 20.64
CA ASP A 27 -33.31 -57.75 19.47
C ASP A 27 -33.73 -56.31 19.78
N LYS A 28 -34.80 -56.10 20.55
CA LYS A 28 -35.19 -54.77 21.02
C LYS A 28 -34.11 -54.13 21.89
N ALA A 29 -33.51 -54.89 22.81
CA ALA A 29 -32.41 -54.41 23.65
C ALA A 29 -31.16 -54.07 22.81
N ARG A 30 -30.85 -54.88 21.81
CA ARG A 30 -29.75 -54.64 20.86
C ARG A 30 -29.99 -53.38 20.04
N MET A 31 -31.20 -53.22 19.47
CA MET A 31 -31.57 -52.02 18.71
C MET A 31 -31.52 -50.76 19.58
N ALA A 32 -32.03 -50.79 20.81
CA ALA A 32 -31.95 -49.66 21.73
C ALA A 32 -30.49 -49.25 21.99
N THR A 33 -29.59 -50.22 22.13
CA THR A 33 -28.16 -49.96 22.30
C THR A 33 -27.53 -49.35 21.04
N MET A 34 -27.90 -49.82 19.86
CA MET A 34 -27.42 -49.27 18.59
C MET A 34 -27.92 -47.84 18.37
N ILE A 35 -29.20 -47.57 18.63
CA ILE A 35 -29.79 -46.22 18.55
C ILE A 35 -29.04 -45.26 19.46
N ARG A 36 -28.75 -45.66 20.71
CA ARG A 36 -27.98 -44.84 21.65
C ARG A 36 -26.58 -44.52 21.10
N LYS A 37 -25.87 -45.52 20.60
CA LYS A 37 -24.54 -45.34 20.00
C LYS A 37 -24.57 -44.39 18.80
N TYR A 38 -25.59 -44.51 17.94
CA TYR A 38 -25.75 -43.61 16.80
C TYR A 38 -26.11 -42.19 17.23
N SER A 39 -26.96 -42.00 18.24
CA SER A 39 -27.26 -40.69 18.82
C SER A 39 -25.98 -40.02 19.33
N GLU A 40 -25.21 -40.73 20.17
CA GLU A 40 -23.93 -40.22 20.70
C GLU A 40 -22.92 -39.87 19.59
N LYS A 41 -22.94 -40.63 18.48
CA LYS A 41 -22.09 -40.34 17.31
C LYS A 41 -22.55 -39.08 16.58
N VAL A 42 -23.86 -38.93 16.37
CA VAL A 42 -24.44 -37.74 15.71
C VAL A 42 -24.13 -36.48 16.51
N ASP A 43 -24.23 -36.54 17.83
CA ASP A 43 -23.91 -35.41 18.71
C ASP A 43 -22.44 -35.00 18.57
N LYS A 44 -21.51 -35.97 18.58
CA LYS A 44 -20.06 -35.70 18.37
C LYS A 44 -19.76 -35.15 16.98
N ASP A 45 -20.37 -35.73 15.95
CA ASP A 45 -20.18 -35.26 14.57
C ASP A 45 -20.73 -33.83 14.41
N PHE A 46 -21.80 -33.47 15.13
CA PHE A 46 -22.35 -32.12 15.16
C PHE A 46 -21.41 -31.12 15.85
N GLU A 47 -20.84 -31.48 17.01
CA GLU A 47 -19.85 -30.65 17.71
C GLU A 47 -18.58 -30.43 16.86
N GLU A 48 -18.10 -31.46 16.17
CA GLU A 48 -16.96 -31.35 15.26
C GLU A 48 -17.27 -30.41 14.09
N LYS A 49 -18.45 -30.57 13.49
CA LYS A 49 -18.90 -29.70 12.40
C LYS A 49 -18.96 -28.24 12.84
N GLU A 50 -19.50 -27.96 14.02
CA GLU A 50 -19.56 -26.60 14.56
C GLU A 50 -18.15 -26.05 14.81
N ARG A 51 -17.24 -26.86 15.37
CA ARG A 51 -15.84 -26.46 15.58
C ARG A 51 -15.15 -26.09 14.27
N ILE A 52 -15.31 -26.91 13.23
CA ILE A 52 -14.73 -26.64 11.91
C ILE A 52 -15.38 -25.40 11.29
N SER A 53 -16.69 -25.22 11.44
CA SER A 53 -17.41 -24.04 10.94
C SER A 53 -16.85 -22.74 11.54
N ILE A 54 -16.61 -22.71 12.86
CA ILE A 54 -16.01 -21.58 13.55
C ILE A 54 -14.60 -21.30 13.00
N GLN A 55 -13.79 -22.35 12.78
CA GLN A 55 -12.46 -22.17 12.19
C GLN A 55 -12.52 -21.62 10.76
N CYS A 56 -13.46 -22.08 9.95
CA CYS A 56 -13.68 -21.53 8.61
C CYS A 56 -13.98 -20.03 8.65
N ASP A 57 -14.82 -19.57 9.58
CA ASP A 57 -15.14 -18.14 9.73
C ASP A 57 -13.93 -17.31 10.17
N VAL A 58 -13.10 -17.85 11.07
CA VAL A 58 -11.84 -17.21 11.49
C VAL A 58 -10.89 -17.08 10.31
N TRP A 59 -10.70 -18.15 9.53
CA TRP A 59 -9.82 -18.13 8.37
C TRP A 59 -10.34 -17.22 7.27
N ARG A 60 -11.66 -17.19 7.02
CA ARG A 60 -12.29 -16.26 6.09
C ARG A 60 -12.01 -14.81 6.48
N SER A 61 -12.16 -14.49 7.77
CA SER A 61 -11.91 -13.14 8.29
C SER A 61 -10.44 -12.73 8.17
N LYS A 62 -9.52 -13.65 8.50
CA LYS A 62 -8.07 -13.43 8.36
C LYS A 62 -7.67 -13.21 6.90
N PHE A 63 -8.15 -14.07 5.99
CA PHE A 63 -7.88 -13.95 4.57
C PHE A 63 -8.38 -12.63 3.99
N LEU A 64 -9.60 -12.21 4.38
CA LEU A 64 -10.16 -10.94 3.93
C LEU A 64 -9.32 -9.75 4.41
N ALA A 65 -8.93 -9.74 5.70
CA ALA A 65 -8.07 -8.69 6.24
C ALA A 65 -6.71 -8.64 5.52
N SER A 66 -6.08 -9.79 5.29
CA SER A 66 -4.83 -9.86 4.53
C SER A 66 -4.97 -9.40 3.08
N SER A 67 -6.11 -9.71 2.44
CA SER A 67 -6.37 -9.28 1.06
C SER A 67 -6.50 -7.76 0.96
N LEU A 68 -7.23 -7.12 1.89
CA LEU A 68 -7.35 -5.66 1.95
C LEU A 68 -5.99 -4.97 2.15
N LEU A 69 -5.14 -5.52 3.01
CA LEU A 69 -3.78 -5.00 3.21
C LEU A 69 -2.93 -5.09 1.93
N ILE A 70 -3.04 -6.20 1.19
CA ILE A 70 -2.34 -6.37 -0.08
C ILE A 70 -2.85 -5.36 -1.12
N ASP A 71 -4.16 -5.14 -1.20
CA ASP A 71 -4.77 -4.17 -2.11
C ASP A 71 -4.32 -2.74 -1.80
N GLU A 72 -4.26 -2.37 -0.51
CA GLU A 72 -3.73 -1.08 -0.07
C GLU A 72 -2.25 -0.94 -0.43
N LEU A 73 -1.43 -1.97 -0.20
CA LEU A 73 -0.01 -1.98 -0.58
C LEU A 73 0.17 -1.85 -2.09
N ALA A 74 -0.63 -2.55 -2.90
CA ALA A 74 -0.59 -2.45 -4.35
C ALA A 74 -0.95 -1.03 -4.82
N ARG A 75 -1.97 -0.41 -4.22
CA ARG A 75 -2.34 0.97 -4.49
C ARG A 75 -1.20 1.94 -4.14
N TRP A 76 -0.60 1.81 -2.96
CA TRP A 76 0.52 2.66 -2.55
C TRP A 76 1.74 2.49 -3.45
N LYS A 77 2.04 1.26 -3.85
CA LYS A 77 3.10 0.97 -4.83
C LYS A 77 2.84 1.69 -6.15
N GLY A 78 1.59 1.66 -6.65
CA GLY A 78 1.21 2.36 -7.87
C GLY A 78 1.40 3.88 -7.76
N VAL A 79 0.95 4.49 -6.66
CA VAL A 79 1.13 5.93 -6.40
C VAL A 79 2.60 6.30 -6.33
N LEU A 80 3.41 5.55 -5.56
CA LEU A 80 4.85 5.81 -5.45
C LEU A 80 5.57 5.67 -6.78
N PHE A 81 5.20 4.67 -7.58
CA PHE A 81 5.76 4.48 -8.90
C PHE A 81 5.43 5.64 -9.85
N GLN A 82 4.19 6.15 -9.79
CA GLN A 82 3.82 7.34 -10.56
C GLN A 82 4.65 8.55 -10.14
N HIS A 83 4.79 8.83 -8.84
CA HIS A 83 5.63 9.93 -8.38
C HIS A 83 7.09 9.76 -8.80
N TYR A 84 7.63 8.55 -8.69
CA TYR A 84 8.98 8.27 -9.15
C TYR A 84 9.14 8.58 -10.64
N GLN A 85 8.17 8.15 -11.46
CA GLN A 85 8.16 8.41 -12.89
C GLN A 85 8.07 9.92 -13.21
N ASP A 86 7.15 10.64 -12.56
CA ASP A 86 6.98 12.08 -12.74
C ASP A 86 8.27 12.85 -12.39
N ASN A 87 8.91 12.50 -11.27
CA ASN A 87 10.20 13.08 -10.88
C ASN A 87 11.31 12.72 -11.85
N GLN A 88 11.36 11.48 -12.33
CA GLN A 88 12.37 11.04 -13.30
C GLN A 88 12.22 11.78 -14.63
N ASP A 89 10.99 12.00 -15.08
CA ASP A 89 10.73 12.72 -16.33
C ASP A 89 11.04 14.22 -16.19
N ALA A 90 10.71 14.84 -15.05
CA ALA A 90 11.13 16.20 -14.74
C ALA A 90 12.67 16.36 -14.76
N LEU A 91 13.39 15.41 -14.15
CA LEU A 91 14.86 15.41 -14.14
C LEU A 91 15.45 15.28 -15.55
N LYS A 92 14.87 14.44 -16.42
CA LYS A 92 15.32 14.32 -17.81
C LYS A 92 15.20 15.65 -18.55
N VAL A 93 14.06 16.34 -18.40
CA VAL A 93 13.83 17.64 -19.05
C VAL A 93 14.82 18.69 -18.52
N LEU A 94 15.02 18.76 -17.21
CA LEU A 94 16.00 19.67 -16.60
C LEU A 94 17.42 19.43 -17.10
N LEU A 95 17.84 18.17 -17.23
CA LEU A 95 19.16 17.83 -17.77
C LEU A 95 19.29 18.23 -19.25
N GLN A 96 18.23 18.07 -20.05
CA GLN A 96 18.23 18.52 -21.45
C GLN A 96 18.32 20.05 -21.54
N GLU A 97 17.55 20.78 -20.74
CA GLU A 97 17.61 22.25 -20.67
C GLU A 97 18.99 22.73 -20.22
N ARG A 98 19.57 22.07 -19.21
CA ARG A 98 20.94 22.31 -18.75
C ARG A 98 21.95 22.20 -19.88
N GLU A 99 21.88 21.16 -20.70
CA GLU A 99 22.77 20.99 -21.86
C GLU A 99 22.57 22.12 -22.88
N ILE A 100 21.33 22.50 -23.18
CA ILE A 100 21.05 23.62 -24.10
C ILE A 100 21.68 24.92 -23.58
N ILE A 101 21.53 25.21 -22.29
CA ILE A 101 22.11 26.40 -21.64
C ILE A 101 23.63 26.37 -21.72
N HIS A 102 24.25 25.23 -21.39
CA HIS A 102 25.72 25.07 -21.44
C HIS A 102 26.27 25.31 -22.85
N HIS A 103 25.66 24.70 -23.87
CA HIS A 103 26.06 24.91 -25.27
C HIS A 103 25.89 26.37 -25.71
N SER A 104 24.82 27.03 -25.27
CA SER A 104 24.59 28.46 -25.54
C SER A 104 25.67 29.33 -24.90
N LEU A 105 25.99 29.11 -23.62
CA LEU A 105 27.03 29.85 -22.91
C LEU A 105 28.41 29.67 -23.54
N ILE A 106 28.76 28.45 -23.96
CA ILE A 106 30.02 28.21 -24.69
C ILE A 106 30.07 28.99 -26.00
N LYS A 107 28.96 29.05 -26.76
CA LYS A 107 28.90 29.84 -27.99
C LYS A 107 29.07 31.33 -27.70
N CYS A 108 28.37 31.87 -26.71
CA CYS A 108 28.52 33.26 -26.27
C CYS A 108 29.96 33.56 -25.83
N TYR A 109 30.57 32.67 -25.05
CA TYR A 109 31.96 32.79 -24.62
C TYR A 109 32.90 32.85 -25.83
N LYS A 110 32.75 31.95 -26.80
CA LYS A 110 33.56 31.95 -28.03
C LYS A 110 33.41 33.25 -28.81
N HIS A 111 32.19 33.78 -28.95
CA HIS A 111 31.96 35.03 -29.67
C HIS A 111 32.59 36.23 -28.95
N ILE A 112 32.41 36.35 -27.63
CA ILE A 112 33.00 37.46 -26.87
C ILE A 112 34.52 37.33 -26.83
N HIS A 113 35.06 36.12 -26.73
CA HIS A 113 36.50 35.87 -26.80
C HIS A 113 37.09 36.29 -28.16
N GLN A 114 36.44 35.91 -29.27
CA GLN A 114 36.86 36.32 -30.61
C GLN A 114 36.87 37.84 -30.77
N ILE A 115 35.86 38.53 -30.23
CA ILE A 115 35.81 39.99 -30.20
C ILE A 115 36.95 40.53 -29.34
N GLN A 116 37.19 39.96 -28.15
CA GLN A 116 38.27 40.38 -27.27
C GLN A 116 39.65 40.23 -27.94
N GLU A 117 39.92 39.12 -28.62
CA GLU A 117 41.16 38.89 -29.38
C GLU A 117 41.32 39.89 -30.53
N ALA A 118 40.23 40.19 -31.25
CA ALA A 118 40.26 41.14 -32.37
C ALA A 118 40.55 42.59 -31.91
N PHE A 119 40.10 42.97 -30.72
CA PHE A 119 40.29 44.31 -30.15
C PHE A 119 41.44 44.39 -29.13
N ASP A 120 42.11 43.29 -28.79
CA ASP A 120 43.24 43.22 -27.84
C ASP A 120 44.27 42.14 -28.18
N PRO A 121 45.08 42.36 -29.22
CA PRO A 121 46.09 41.38 -29.65
C PRO A 121 47.21 41.16 -28.61
N LEU A 122 47.37 42.04 -27.62
CA LEU A 122 48.34 41.88 -26.54
C LEU A 122 47.85 40.88 -25.47
N HIS A 123 46.54 40.66 -25.34
CA HIS A 123 45.97 39.64 -24.43
C HIS A 123 45.93 38.23 -25.06
N ALA A 124 45.92 38.14 -26.40
CA ALA A 124 45.85 36.88 -27.14
C ALA A 124 47.07 35.96 -26.87
N GLU A 125 48.22 36.53 -26.53
CA GLU A 125 49.44 35.76 -26.23
C GLU A 125 49.50 35.25 -24.77
N SER A 126 48.66 35.76 -23.86
CA SER A 126 48.84 35.51 -22.41
C SER A 126 48.04 34.32 -21.85
N LYS A 127 46.92 33.90 -22.44
CA LYS A 127 46.11 32.78 -21.92
C LYS A 127 45.41 32.01 -23.04
N GLY A 128 46.19 31.28 -23.83
CA GLY A 128 45.65 30.26 -24.72
C GLY A 128 45.00 29.11 -23.95
N VAL A 129 43.70 28.90 -24.19
CA VAL A 129 43.09 27.56 -24.30
C VAL A 129 43.30 26.63 -23.09
N GLY A 130 42.78 26.98 -21.91
CA GLY A 130 42.86 26.09 -20.73
C GLY A 130 41.57 25.91 -19.92
N LEU A 131 40.53 26.73 -20.11
CA LEU A 131 39.40 26.78 -19.19
C LEU A 131 38.15 26.00 -19.68
N LEU A 132 38.12 25.54 -20.92
CA LEU A 132 36.87 25.10 -21.56
C LEU A 132 36.54 23.61 -21.41
N ASP A 133 37.51 22.77 -21.02
CA ASP A 133 37.33 21.31 -21.12
C ASP A 133 36.45 20.71 -20.01
N ALA A 134 36.18 21.45 -18.93
CA ALA A 134 35.32 21.00 -17.83
C ALA A 134 34.73 22.16 -16.99
N SER A 135 34.38 23.29 -17.61
CA SER A 135 33.80 24.41 -16.85
C SER A 135 32.30 24.18 -16.59
N ASP A 136 31.91 24.29 -15.32
CA ASP A 136 30.52 24.26 -14.89
C ASP A 136 29.75 25.46 -15.47
N ILE A 137 28.42 25.34 -15.59
CA ILE A 137 27.55 26.39 -16.14
C ILE A 137 27.71 27.69 -15.35
N ILE A 138 27.83 27.58 -14.02
CA ILE A 138 27.98 28.73 -13.13
C ILE A 138 29.33 29.41 -13.35
N SER A 139 30.43 28.65 -13.46
CA SER A 139 31.73 29.23 -13.74
C SER A 139 31.81 29.85 -15.13
N LEU A 140 31.16 29.24 -16.13
CA LEU A 140 31.03 29.81 -17.47
C LEU A 140 30.24 31.13 -17.46
N SER A 141 29.13 31.22 -16.71
CA SER A 141 28.35 32.45 -16.63
C SER A 141 29.12 33.58 -15.94
N TYR A 142 29.88 33.28 -14.89
CA TYR A 142 30.74 34.29 -14.24
C TYR A 142 31.88 34.74 -15.16
N ALA A 143 32.54 33.80 -15.84
CA ALA A 143 33.61 34.13 -16.78
C ALA A 143 33.10 34.99 -17.95
N LEU A 144 31.91 34.67 -18.48
CA LEU A 144 31.26 35.43 -19.53
C LEU A 144 30.92 36.86 -19.08
N SER A 145 30.36 37.01 -17.88
CA SER A 145 30.00 38.31 -17.31
C SER A 145 31.24 39.17 -17.11
N ASN A 146 32.30 38.62 -16.49
CA ASN A 146 33.55 39.35 -16.26
C ASN A 146 34.22 39.77 -17.57
N MET A 147 34.20 38.91 -18.58
CA MET A 147 34.76 39.22 -19.90
C MET A 147 33.94 40.30 -20.61
N GLY A 148 32.61 40.23 -20.52
CA GLY A 148 31.69 41.24 -21.04
C GLY A 148 31.89 42.60 -20.38
N GLU A 149 32.06 42.64 -19.05
CA GLU A 149 32.36 43.86 -18.31
C GLU A 149 33.72 44.46 -18.70
N SER A 150 34.76 43.63 -18.78
CA SER A 150 36.09 44.08 -19.22
C SER A 150 36.07 44.66 -20.64
N LEU A 151 35.35 44.00 -21.56
CA LEU A 151 35.18 44.48 -22.93
C LEU A 151 34.36 45.78 -22.97
N ARG A 152 33.27 45.87 -22.20
CA ARG A 152 32.44 47.08 -22.07
C ARG A 152 33.24 48.26 -21.57
N ASP A 153 33.97 48.09 -20.46
CA ASP A 153 34.74 49.16 -19.82
C ASP A 153 35.87 49.65 -20.75
N ARG A 154 36.44 48.77 -21.58
CA ARG A 154 37.44 49.14 -22.59
C ARG A 154 36.85 49.87 -23.79
N LEU A 155 35.76 49.36 -24.37
CA LEU A 155 35.15 49.94 -25.58
C LEU A 155 34.45 51.28 -25.29
N LEU A 156 33.82 51.39 -24.12
CA LEU A 156 33.04 52.56 -23.75
C LEU A 156 33.76 53.53 -22.80
N GLY A 157 34.85 53.11 -22.15
CA GLY A 157 35.64 53.94 -21.24
C GLY A 157 34.76 54.65 -20.20
N ASN A 158 35.00 55.95 -19.99
CA ASN A 158 34.21 56.79 -19.08
C ASN A 158 32.77 57.06 -19.56
N LEU A 159 32.47 56.86 -20.85
CA LEU A 159 31.11 57.01 -21.40
C LEU A 159 30.19 55.87 -20.97
N GLY A 160 30.72 54.65 -20.80
CA GLY A 160 29.93 53.47 -20.43
C GLY A 160 29.26 53.59 -19.06
N ARG A 161 29.85 54.35 -18.14
CA ARG A 161 29.26 54.66 -16.82
C ARG A 161 28.14 55.69 -16.87
N ALA A 162 28.14 56.56 -17.88
CA ALA A 162 27.13 57.61 -18.04
C ALA A 162 25.88 57.14 -18.82
N VAL A 163 26.02 56.07 -19.62
CA VAL A 163 24.93 55.47 -20.41
C VAL A 163 24.18 54.36 -19.61
N GLY A 164 24.61 54.06 -18.39
CA GLY A 164 24.01 53.04 -17.55
C GLY A 164 22.61 53.42 -17.08
N HIS A 165 21.64 52.52 -17.30
CA HIS A 165 20.22 52.61 -16.93
C HIS A 165 19.33 53.53 -17.78
N ASN A 166 19.27 53.30 -19.10
CA ASN A 166 17.92 53.27 -19.68
C ASN A 166 17.29 51.96 -19.19
N ASP A 167 16.22 52.04 -18.39
CA ASP A 167 15.51 50.87 -17.82
C ASP A 167 15.14 49.87 -18.91
N VAL A 168 16.02 48.91 -19.15
CA VAL A 168 15.69 47.72 -19.91
C VAL A 168 14.79 46.92 -19.00
N HIS A 169 13.49 46.94 -19.30
CA HIS A 169 12.52 46.12 -18.62
C HIS A 169 12.87 44.65 -18.88
N PHE A 170 13.49 44.00 -17.90
CA PHE A 170 13.73 42.57 -17.95
C PHE A 170 12.37 41.87 -17.84
N PRO A 171 12.03 40.96 -18.77
CA PRO A 171 10.86 40.13 -18.63
C PRO A 171 10.87 39.44 -17.28
N GLU A 172 9.70 39.36 -16.63
CA GLU A 172 9.49 38.57 -15.41
C GLU A 172 10.05 37.16 -15.61
N GLU A 173 10.80 36.66 -14.63
CA GLU A 173 11.55 35.39 -14.72
C GLU A 173 10.58 34.22 -15.00
N THR A 174 10.48 33.83 -16.28
CA THR A 174 9.59 32.74 -16.68
C THR A 174 10.28 31.41 -16.46
N ARG A 175 9.74 30.60 -15.55
CA ARG A 175 10.22 29.24 -15.30
C ARG A 175 10.24 28.40 -16.57
N THR A 176 11.29 27.59 -16.71
CA THR A 176 11.43 26.65 -17.83
C THR A 176 10.38 25.54 -17.76
N PRO A 177 10.08 24.87 -18.88
CA PRO A 177 9.24 23.67 -18.87
C PRO A 177 9.71 22.61 -17.86
N GLY A 178 11.01 22.36 -17.75
CA GLY A 178 11.59 21.43 -16.77
C GLY A 178 11.36 21.85 -15.34
N GLU A 179 11.53 23.14 -15.02
CA GLU A 179 11.26 23.68 -13.68
C GLU A 179 9.78 23.59 -13.31
N LYS A 180 8.88 23.88 -14.26
CA LYS A 180 7.43 23.72 -14.04
C LYS A 180 7.07 22.27 -13.74
N MET A 181 7.63 21.33 -14.50
CA MET A 181 7.40 19.89 -14.31
C MET A 181 7.95 19.41 -12.97
N ALA A 182 9.13 19.87 -12.56
CA ALA A 182 9.74 19.54 -11.28
C ALA A 182 8.92 20.08 -10.10
N LEU A 183 8.45 21.33 -10.18
CA LEU A 183 7.59 21.90 -9.13
C LEU A 183 6.25 21.16 -9.01
N GLN A 184 5.64 20.82 -10.14
CA GLN A 184 4.41 20.01 -10.14
C GLN A 184 4.63 18.64 -9.51
N ALA A 185 5.76 17.99 -9.81
CA ALA A 185 6.12 16.69 -9.21
C ALA A 185 6.38 16.78 -7.69
N LEU A 186 6.89 17.93 -7.22
CA LEU A 186 7.12 18.19 -5.79
C LEU A 186 5.82 18.54 -5.03
N GLU A 187 4.95 19.37 -5.61
CA GLU A 187 3.64 19.75 -5.05
C GLU A 187 2.70 18.55 -4.90
N ASN A 188 2.84 17.57 -5.79
CA ASN A 188 2.24 16.26 -5.69
C ASN A 188 2.91 15.43 -4.56
N THR A 189 3.05 15.97 -3.34
CA THR A 189 3.60 15.21 -2.22
C THR A 189 2.58 14.16 -1.78
N ILE A 190 3.00 12.90 -1.67
CA ILE A 190 2.19 11.79 -1.16
C ILE A 190 1.58 12.24 0.18
N ASN A 191 0.26 12.38 0.25
CA ASN A 191 -0.46 12.71 1.48
C ASN A 191 -0.43 11.49 2.42
N VAL A 192 0.72 11.28 3.05
CA VAL A 192 1.03 10.26 4.07
C VAL A 192 0.14 10.43 5.32
N SER A 193 -0.47 11.60 5.49
CA SER A 193 -1.46 11.90 6.54
C SER A 193 -2.74 11.06 6.43
N ASN A 194 -3.05 10.49 5.25
CA ASN A 194 -4.15 9.54 5.07
C ASN A 194 -3.75 8.10 5.34
N ILE A 195 -2.58 7.85 5.96
CA ILE A 195 -2.26 6.57 6.59
C ILE A 195 -3.12 6.46 7.85
N SER A 196 -4.41 6.23 7.65
CA SER A 196 -5.16 5.45 8.61
C SER A 196 -4.56 4.06 8.52
N LEU A 197 -3.54 3.78 9.34
CA LEU A 197 -3.28 2.41 9.74
C LEU A 197 -4.65 1.85 10.10
N VAL A 198 -5.04 0.76 9.44
CA VAL A 198 -6.30 0.07 9.66
C VAL A 198 -6.29 -0.48 11.09
N THR A 199 -6.45 0.41 12.07
CA THR A 199 -7.12 0.09 13.30
C THR A 199 -8.55 -0.17 12.88
N PRO A 200 -9.12 -1.33 13.22
CA PRO A 200 -10.49 -1.62 12.83
C PRO A 200 -11.36 -0.51 13.42
N SER A 201 -11.90 0.34 12.54
CA SER A 201 -12.89 1.33 12.92
C SER A 201 -13.97 0.61 13.71
N LYS A 202 -14.31 1.16 14.87
CA LYS A 202 -15.36 0.69 15.80
C LYS A 202 -16.75 0.59 15.14
N SER A 203 -16.89 0.93 13.86
CA SER A 203 -18.14 0.97 13.11
C SER A 203 -18.41 -0.24 12.19
N SER A 204 -17.50 -1.20 12.02
CA SER A 204 -17.78 -2.43 11.25
C SER A 204 -18.00 -3.64 12.15
N LEU A 205 -18.91 -3.51 13.10
CA LEU A 205 -19.49 -4.66 13.78
C LEU A 205 -20.33 -5.43 12.76
N ILE A 206 -19.72 -6.41 12.09
CA ILE A 206 -20.46 -7.46 11.39
C ILE A 206 -21.26 -8.18 12.47
N THR A 207 -22.56 -7.88 12.53
CA THR A 207 -23.53 -8.60 13.35
C THR A 207 -23.54 -10.06 12.89
N ARG A 208 -22.86 -10.94 13.63
CA ARG A 208 -23.02 -12.38 13.46
C ARG A 208 -24.39 -12.76 14.02
N PHE A 209 -25.36 -12.94 13.12
CA PHE A 209 -26.63 -13.57 13.44
C PHE A 209 -26.44 -15.08 13.34
N HIS A 210 -26.39 -15.78 14.47
CA HIS A 210 -26.52 -17.24 14.52
C HIS A 210 -27.97 -17.58 14.89
N PRO A 211 -28.76 -18.24 14.03
CA PRO A 211 -30.19 -18.47 14.30
C PRO A 211 -30.51 -19.42 15.46
N ASN A 212 -29.53 -20.22 15.93
CA ASN A 212 -29.81 -21.36 16.81
C ASN A 212 -29.00 -21.40 18.14
N SER A 213 -28.22 -20.37 18.49
CA SER A 213 -27.62 -20.30 19.83
C SER A 213 -28.49 -19.48 20.77
N ARG A 214 -29.20 -20.15 21.69
CA ARG A 214 -29.91 -19.54 22.84
C ARG A 214 -28.98 -19.16 24.00
N SER A 215 -27.67 -19.16 23.79
CA SER A 215 -26.67 -18.67 24.75
C SER A 215 -26.26 -17.26 24.37
N ASP A 216 -26.77 -16.29 25.13
CA ASP A 216 -26.43 -14.89 25.05
C ASP A 216 -24.92 -14.68 25.23
N ASN A 217 -24.31 -14.01 24.25
CA ASN A 217 -23.18 -13.09 24.39
C ASN A 217 -22.13 -13.42 25.46
N LEU A 218 -21.23 -14.39 25.20
CA LEU A 218 -19.91 -14.37 25.84
C LEU A 218 -18.92 -13.54 25.02
N THR A 219 -19.30 -12.32 24.66
CA THR A 219 -18.33 -11.29 24.25
C THR A 219 -17.79 -10.65 25.53
N VAL A 220 -16.72 -11.22 26.08
CA VAL A 220 -15.95 -10.61 27.16
C VAL A 220 -15.22 -9.39 26.57
N ASN A 221 -15.91 -8.26 26.52
CA ASN A 221 -15.33 -6.96 26.17
C ASN A 221 -15.88 -5.92 27.14
N CYS A 222 -15.31 -5.86 28.34
CA CYS A 222 -15.58 -4.77 29.27
C CYS A 222 -14.96 -3.47 28.71
N CYS A 223 -15.79 -2.46 28.47
CA CYS A 223 -15.36 -1.08 28.21
C CYS A 223 -14.69 -0.50 29.47
N GLY A 224 -13.73 0.42 29.31
CA GLY A 224 -12.93 1.04 30.38
C GLY A 224 -13.69 1.86 31.45
N HIS A 225 -15.03 1.85 31.42
CA HIS A 225 -15.91 2.48 32.42
C HIS A 225 -16.63 1.48 33.33
N CYS A 226 -16.44 0.17 33.16
CA CYS A 226 -17.09 -0.86 33.97
C CYS A 226 -16.20 -1.29 35.14
N SER A 227 -16.51 -0.86 36.37
CA SER A 227 -15.76 -1.14 37.60
C SER A 227 -16.42 -2.20 38.51
N GLY A 228 -17.26 -3.07 37.95
CA GLY A 228 -18.01 -4.07 38.73
C GLY A 228 -17.28 -5.42 38.80
N GLU A 229 -17.16 -5.99 40.00
CA GLU A 229 -16.55 -7.30 40.20
C GLU A 229 -17.57 -8.42 39.93
N ILE A 230 -17.25 -9.31 38.98
CA ILE A 230 -18.12 -10.42 38.58
C ILE A 230 -17.76 -11.64 39.42
N LYS A 231 -18.65 -12.04 40.34
CA LYS A 231 -18.56 -13.34 41.00
C LYS A 231 -19.13 -14.42 40.10
N VAL A 232 -18.28 -15.37 39.74
CA VAL A 232 -18.65 -16.60 39.04
C VAL A 232 -19.11 -17.61 40.09
N ILE A 233 -20.31 -18.17 39.92
CA ILE A 233 -20.81 -19.34 40.67
C ILE A 233 -20.51 -20.59 39.84
#